data_AF-A0A2P1CNR6-F1
#
_entry.id   AF-A0A2P1CNR6-F1
#
_cell.length_a   1.000
_cell.length_b   1.000
_cell.length_c   1.000
_cell.angle_alpha   90.00
_cell.angle_beta   90.00
_cell.angle_gamma   90.00
#
_symmetry.space_group_name_H-M   'P 1'
#
loop_
_entity.id
_entity.type
_entity.pdbx_description
1 polymer ?
#
loop_
_entity_poly.entity_id
_entity_poly.type
_entity_poly.pdbx_seq_one_letter_code
_entity_poly.pdbx_strand_id
1 'polypeptide(L)'
;MERVKVGTSESVLSTEFRDENVINIMMENMVEERVMFECYSDPPSQFRRTCQHQCSVTDSQQRHLVRDLNSMELNAVTLQAGSENHKVHLTMSTYLPPLPSTEAKARPVALALETQISICH
;
A
#
# COMPACT_ATOMS: atom_id res chain seq x y z
N MET A 1 2.52 -45.07 70.13
CA MET A 1 2.95 -45.74 68.89
C MET A 1 2.04 -45.25 67.79
N GLU A 2 2.53 -44.34 66.96
CA GLU A 2 1.76 -43.75 65.86
C GLU A 2 2.64 -43.83 64.60
N ARG A 3 2.11 -44.47 63.57
CA ARG A 3 2.80 -44.81 62.32
C ARG A 3 2.78 -43.59 61.39
N VAL A 4 3.94 -43.02 61.07
CA VAL A 4 4.05 -41.98 60.04
C VAL A 4 4.15 -42.66 58.67
N LYS A 5 3.15 -42.42 57.82
CA LYS A 5 2.95 -42.99 56.49
C LYS A 5 3.84 -42.25 55.48
N VAL A 6 4.71 -42.97 54.79
CA VAL A 6 5.57 -42.47 53.70
C VAL A 6 4.67 -41.95 52.57
N GLY A 7 4.74 -40.64 52.32
CA GLY A 7 4.09 -40.00 51.18
C GLY A 7 4.79 -40.40 49.88
N THR A 8 4.02 -40.91 48.93
CA THR A 8 4.40 -41.20 47.55
C THR A 8 4.91 -39.94 46.85
N SER A 9 6.10 -40.01 46.25
CA SER A 9 6.64 -38.97 45.39
C SER A 9 5.80 -38.91 44.11
N GLU A 10 5.02 -37.85 43.94
CA GLU A 10 4.31 -37.59 42.68
C GLU A 10 5.32 -37.23 41.59
N SER A 11 5.32 -38.02 40.52
CA SER A 11 6.09 -37.74 39.31
C SER A 11 5.44 -36.55 38.62
N VAL A 12 6.15 -35.42 38.52
CA VAL A 12 5.72 -34.27 37.71
C VAL A 12 5.61 -34.74 36.27
N LEU A 13 4.39 -34.90 35.76
CA LEU A 13 4.12 -35.19 34.37
C LEU A 13 4.47 -33.92 33.57
N SER A 14 5.64 -33.93 32.93
CA SER A 14 5.97 -32.93 31.92
C SER A 14 4.87 -32.94 30.86
N THR A 15 4.30 -31.77 30.56
CA THR A 15 3.35 -31.60 29.45
C THR A 15 3.97 -32.13 28.17
N GLU A 16 3.21 -32.89 27.39
CA GLU A 16 3.57 -33.57 26.12
C GLU A 16 3.97 -32.62 24.97
N PHE A 17 4.29 -31.38 25.29
CA PHE A 17 4.69 -30.36 24.36
C PHE A 17 6.16 -30.55 24.01
N ARG A 18 6.41 -31.09 22.82
CA ARG A 18 7.76 -31.34 22.32
C ARG A 18 8.25 -30.20 21.45
N ASP A 19 9.55 -30.14 21.20
CA ASP A 19 10.18 -29.06 20.41
C ASP A 19 9.58 -28.95 19.00
N GLU A 20 9.10 -30.07 18.43
CA GLU A 20 8.46 -30.08 17.12
C GLU A 20 7.14 -29.30 17.11
N ASN A 21 6.41 -29.27 18.24
CA ASN A 21 5.20 -28.46 18.39
C ASN A 21 5.53 -26.96 18.35
N VAL A 22 6.64 -26.55 18.95
CA VAL A 22 7.11 -25.15 18.92
C VAL A 22 7.52 -24.75 17.50
N ILE A 23 8.25 -25.63 16.81
CA ILE A 23 8.72 -25.38 15.45
C ILE A 23 7.55 -25.22 14.48
N ASN A 24 6.51 -26.06 14.60
CA ASN A 24 5.31 -25.94 13.77
C ASN A 24 4.57 -24.61 14.01
N ILE A 25 4.43 -24.17 15.27
CA ILE A 25 3.82 -22.88 15.60
C ILE A 25 4.62 -21.72 14.99
N MET A 26 5.94 -21.79 15.00
CA MET A 26 6.80 -20.76 14.41
C MET A 26 6.71 -20.73 12.87
N MET A 27 6.62 -21.91 12.23
CA MET A 27 6.48 -21.99 10.77
C MET A 27 5.12 -21.54 10.26
N GLU A 28 4.03 -21.87 10.98
CA GLU A 28 2.67 -21.45 10.61
C GLU A 28 2.47 -19.93 10.62
N ASN A 29 3.28 -19.20 11.40
CA ASN A 29 3.21 -17.75 11.54
C ASN A 29 4.32 -17.00 10.78
N MET A 30 5.08 -17.68 9.92
CA MET A 30 6.18 -17.07 9.19
C MET A 30 5.64 -16.24 8.02
N VAL A 31 5.79 -14.91 8.12
CA VAL A 31 5.45 -13.99 7.04
C VAL A 31 6.65 -13.84 6.10
N GLU A 32 6.42 -14.02 4.80
CA GLU A 32 7.44 -13.81 3.77
C GLU A 32 7.71 -12.31 3.60
N GLU A 33 8.87 -11.84 4.05
CA GLU A 33 9.29 -10.44 3.87
C GLU A 33 9.59 -10.19 2.39
N ARG A 34 8.74 -9.39 1.73
CA ARG A 34 8.99 -8.92 0.37
C ARG A 34 9.82 -7.65 0.41
N VAL A 35 11.11 -7.78 0.10
CA VAL A 35 11.98 -6.62 -0.09
C VAL A 35 11.60 -5.92 -1.40
N MET A 36 10.88 -4.79 -1.31
CA MET A 36 10.67 -3.90 -2.43
C MET A 36 11.91 -3.02 -2.61
N PHE A 37 12.63 -3.23 -3.71
CA PHE A 37 13.72 -2.35 -4.11
C PHE A 37 13.18 -1.17 -4.90
N GLU A 38 13.63 0.02 -4.55
CA GLU A 38 13.45 1.23 -5.35
C GLU A 38 14.30 1.07 -6.63
N CYS A 39 13.66 0.69 -7.72
CA CYS A 39 14.33 0.57 -9.02
C CYS A 39 14.54 1.96 -9.62
N TYR A 40 15.76 2.48 -9.50
CA TYR A 40 16.24 3.57 -10.34
C TYR A 40 16.63 3.00 -11.70
N SER A 41 15.71 3.03 -12.67
CA SER A 41 16.08 2.81 -14.08
C SER A 41 16.86 4.02 -14.59
N ASP A 42 18.02 3.79 -15.22
CA ASP A 42 18.61 4.79 -16.12
C ASP A 42 17.51 5.27 -17.07
N PRO A 43 17.32 6.60 -17.26
CA PRO A 43 16.21 7.08 -18.03
C PRO A 43 16.35 6.51 -19.43
N PRO A 44 15.39 5.70 -19.93
CA PRO A 44 15.36 5.45 -21.34
C PRO A 44 15.29 6.86 -21.96
N SER A 45 16.27 7.21 -22.81
CA SER A 45 15.96 8.15 -23.89
C SER A 45 14.64 7.65 -24.44
N GLN A 46 13.58 8.46 -24.56
CA GLN A 46 12.53 8.45 -25.59
C GLN A 46 11.18 9.04 -25.11
N PHE A 47 10.97 9.38 -23.82
CA PHE A 47 9.77 10.13 -23.40
C PHE A 47 10.08 11.63 -23.22
N ARG A 48 9.65 12.46 -24.17
CA ARG A 48 9.76 13.92 -24.06
C ARG A 48 8.46 14.50 -23.52
N ARG A 49 8.49 15.12 -22.33
CA ARG A 49 7.33 15.81 -21.78
C ARG A 49 6.94 16.98 -22.70
N THR A 50 5.65 17.09 -23.01
CA THR A 50 5.12 18.14 -23.89
C THR A 50 4.33 19.18 -23.13
N CYS A 51 3.45 18.73 -22.23
CA CYS A 51 2.46 19.57 -21.57
C CYS A 51 2.22 19.11 -20.14
N GLN A 52 1.68 20.01 -19.33
CA GLN A 52 1.21 19.73 -17.98
C GLN A 52 -0.15 20.40 -17.78
N HIS A 53 -1.09 19.67 -17.19
CA HIS A 53 -2.45 20.17 -16.92
C HIS A 53 -2.87 19.77 -15.50
N GLN A 54 -3.53 20.67 -14.77
CA GLN A 54 -4.25 20.29 -13.56
C GLN A 54 -5.61 19.70 -13.95
N CYS A 55 -5.98 18.58 -13.33
CA CYS A 55 -7.27 17.94 -13.56
C CYS A 55 -7.78 17.22 -12.31
N SER A 56 -9.08 16.98 -12.27
CA SER A 56 -9.72 16.04 -11.35
C SER A 56 -10.26 14.86 -12.14
N VAL A 57 -10.32 13.67 -11.52
CA VAL A 57 -10.83 12.46 -12.15
C VAL A 57 -12.13 12.02 -11.50
N THR A 58 -13.08 11.62 -12.33
CA THR A 58 -14.33 10.97 -11.93
C THR A 58 -14.47 9.62 -12.62
N ASP A 59 -15.06 8.66 -11.93
CA ASP A 59 -15.48 7.41 -12.57
C ASP A 59 -16.83 7.56 -13.30
N SER A 60 -17.30 6.48 -13.91
CA SER A 60 -18.58 6.44 -14.63
C SER A 60 -19.81 6.69 -13.74
N GLN A 61 -19.67 6.59 -12.43
CA GLN A 61 -20.72 6.82 -11.43
C GLN A 61 -20.62 8.20 -10.77
N GLN A 62 -19.81 9.12 -11.34
CA GLN A 62 -19.57 10.45 -10.79
C GLN A 62 -18.95 10.43 -9.38
N ARG A 63 -18.18 9.39 -9.04
CA ARG A 63 -17.38 9.35 -7.82
C ARG A 63 -16.04 10.04 -8.06
N HIS A 64 -15.66 10.91 -7.14
CA HIS A 64 -14.42 11.67 -7.18
C HIS A 64 -13.33 10.97 -6.39
N LEU A 65 -12.07 11.17 -6.81
CA LEU A 65 -10.92 10.75 -6.01
C LEU A 65 -10.73 11.68 -4.81
N VAL A 66 -10.62 11.09 -3.63
CA VAL A 66 -10.23 11.75 -2.38
C VAL A 66 -9.03 11.01 -1.79
N ARG A 67 -8.14 11.74 -1.12
CA ARG A 67 -6.98 11.17 -0.44
C ARG A 67 -7.32 10.88 1.00
N ASP A 68 -7.04 9.68 1.48
CA ASP A 68 -6.97 9.43 2.91
C ASP A 68 -5.65 9.97 3.43
N LEU A 69 -5.70 10.87 4.43
CA LEU A 69 -4.52 11.52 4.99
C LEU A 69 -3.77 10.62 5.99
N ASN A 70 -4.42 9.58 6.49
CA ASN A 70 -3.82 8.63 7.44
C ASN A 70 -3.15 7.45 6.74
N SER A 71 -3.33 7.32 5.42
CA SER A 71 -2.76 6.26 4.61
C SER A 71 -2.18 6.83 3.30
N MET A 72 -1.56 5.98 2.48
CA MET A 72 -1.13 6.34 1.12
C MET A 72 -2.19 5.98 0.06
N GLU A 73 -3.48 5.96 0.44
CA GLU A 73 -4.56 5.47 -0.41
C GLU A 73 -5.40 6.60 -1.04
N LEU A 74 -5.94 6.30 -2.23
CA LEU A 74 -6.91 7.13 -2.94
C LEU A 74 -8.25 6.40 -3.01
N ASN A 75 -9.31 7.04 -2.52
CA ASN A 75 -10.65 6.49 -2.46
C ASN A 75 -11.55 7.16 -3.50
N ALA A 76 -12.43 6.38 -4.14
CA ALA A 76 -13.45 6.89 -5.05
C ALA A 76 -14.80 7.05 -4.31
N VAL A 77 -15.22 8.29 -4.07
CA VAL A 77 -16.43 8.59 -3.28
C VAL A 77 -17.34 9.61 -3.96
N THR A 78 -18.65 9.50 -3.74
CA THR A 78 -19.59 10.55 -4.13
C THR A 78 -19.47 11.70 -3.13
N LEU A 79 -19.13 12.89 -3.62
CA LEU A 79 -19.03 14.09 -2.78
C LEU A 79 -20.37 14.81 -2.74
N GLN A 80 -20.69 15.36 -1.57
CA GLN A 80 -21.88 16.20 -1.39
C GLN A 80 -21.56 17.64 -1.81
N ALA A 81 -22.59 18.41 -2.12
CA ALA A 81 -22.42 19.83 -2.45
C ALA A 81 -21.69 20.56 -1.30
N GLY A 82 -20.62 21.28 -1.64
CA GLY A 82 -19.78 22.01 -0.68
C GLY A 82 -18.58 21.23 -0.14
N SER A 83 -18.44 19.92 -0.42
CA SER A 83 -17.25 19.15 -0.05
C SER A 83 -16.22 19.05 -1.17
N GLU A 84 -16.31 19.92 -2.17
CA GLU A 84 -15.49 19.93 -3.40
C GLU A 84 -13.99 20.09 -3.12
N ASN A 85 -13.63 20.74 -2.02
CA ASN A 85 -12.24 20.96 -1.61
C ASN A 85 -11.50 19.66 -1.25
N HIS A 86 -12.23 18.55 -1.01
CA HIS A 86 -11.63 17.24 -0.74
C HIS A 86 -11.23 16.52 -2.03
N LYS A 87 -11.61 17.05 -3.20
CA LYS A 87 -11.23 16.48 -4.50
C LYS A 87 -9.73 16.55 -4.66
N VAL A 88 -9.15 15.41 -5.00
CA VAL A 88 -7.77 15.33 -5.41
C VAL A 88 -7.59 16.04 -6.75
N HIS A 89 -6.66 16.99 -6.76
CA HIS A 89 -6.17 17.64 -7.97
C HIS A 89 -4.88 16.94 -8.39
N LEU A 90 -4.89 16.45 -9.62
CA LEU A 90 -3.77 15.75 -10.23
C LEU A 90 -3.09 16.68 -11.22
N THR A 91 -1.77 16.68 -11.16
CA THR A 91 -0.93 17.18 -12.24
C THR A 91 -0.76 16.07 -13.27
N MET A 92 -1.36 16.25 -14.44
CA MET A 92 -1.19 15.37 -15.59
C MET A 92 -0.09 15.91 -16.50
N SER A 93 1.05 15.22 -16.54
CA SER A 93 2.12 15.46 -17.52
C SER A 93 1.95 14.55 -18.72
N THR A 94 1.96 15.09 -19.93
CA THR A 94 1.83 14.30 -21.17
C THR A 94 3.18 14.19 -21.88
N TYR A 95 3.43 13.06 -22.55
CA TYR A 95 4.72 12.79 -23.20
C TYR A 95 4.53 12.41 -24.67
N LEU A 96 5.54 12.71 -25.50
CA LEU A 96 5.66 12.10 -26.82
C LEU A 96 6.05 10.63 -26.67
N PRO A 97 5.44 9.73 -27.46
CA PRO A 97 5.84 8.35 -27.48
C PRO A 97 7.25 8.19 -28.08
N PRO A 98 7.98 7.16 -27.65
CA PRO A 98 9.33 6.84 -28.11
C PRO A 98 9.48 6.74 -29.63
N LEU A 99 8.56 6.00 -30.25
CA LEU A 99 8.39 5.88 -31.68
C LEU A 99 6.99 6.39 -32.04
N PRO A 100 6.84 7.17 -33.12
CA PRO A 100 5.54 7.45 -33.71
C PRO A 100 5.00 6.13 -34.31
N SER A 101 4.25 5.35 -33.54
CA SER A 101 3.50 4.23 -34.10
C SER A 101 2.16 4.75 -34.62
N THR A 102 1.84 4.39 -35.87
CA THR A 102 0.56 4.68 -36.52
C THR A 102 -0.63 4.00 -35.82
N GLU A 103 -0.36 3.08 -34.89
CA GLU A 103 -1.37 2.31 -34.14
C GLU A 103 -1.60 2.82 -32.70
N ALA A 104 -0.72 3.66 -32.16
CA ALA A 104 -0.87 4.20 -30.80
C ALA A 104 -1.97 5.27 -30.76
N LYS A 105 -3.21 4.84 -30.50
CA LYS A 105 -4.33 5.73 -30.20
C LYS A 105 -4.25 6.41 -28.82
N ALA A 106 -3.30 6.00 -27.98
CA ALA A 106 -3.15 6.48 -26.61
C ALA A 106 -1.88 7.33 -26.44
N ARG A 107 -1.97 8.37 -25.60
CA ARG A 107 -0.84 9.22 -25.24
C ARG A 107 -0.29 8.82 -23.86
N PRO A 108 1.03 8.65 -23.69
CA PRO A 108 1.62 8.41 -22.38
C PRO A 108 1.43 9.62 -21.46
N VAL A 109 1.00 9.36 -20.24
CA VAL A 109 0.81 10.39 -19.21
C VAL A 109 1.36 9.94 -17.85
N ALA A 110 1.85 10.89 -17.05
CA ALA A 110 2.11 10.70 -15.64
C ALA A 110 1.12 11.55 -14.83
N LEU A 111 0.53 10.96 -13.80
CA LEU A 111 -0.39 11.63 -12.88
C LEU A 111 0.30 11.78 -11.53
N ALA A 112 0.48 13.01 -11.09
CA ALA A 112 1.10 13.32 -9.81
C ALA A 112 0.09 14.01 -8.88
N LEU A 113 0.08 13.63 -7.61
CA LEU A 113 -0.68 14.32 -6.57
C LEU A 113 -0.03 15.68 -6.30
N GLU A 114 -0.81 16.74 -6.29
CA GLU A 114 -0.34 18.03 -5.80
C GLU A 114 -0.29 17.98 -4.27
N THR A 115 0.91 18.03 -3.70
CA THR A 115 1.08 18.13 -2.25
C THR A 115 0.66 19.54 -1.82
N GLN A 116 -0.54 19.69 -1.23
CA GLN A 116 -0.85 20.91 -0.49
C GLN A 116 0.00 20.93 0.78
N ILE A 117 1.12 21.65 0.75
CA ILE A 117 1.89 21.98 1.94
C ILE A 117 1.22 23.22 2.55
N SER A 118 0.39 23.01 3.57
CA SER A 118 -0.14 24.09 4.39
C SER A 118 0.88 24.42 5.47
N ILE A 119 1.61 25.52 5.32
CA ILE A 119 2.42 26.07 6.41
C ILE A 119 1.46 26.81 7.34
N CYS A 120 1.11 26.20 8.46
CA CYS A 120 0.40 26.89 9.54
C CYS A 120 1.42 27.77 10.29
N HIS A 121 1.14 29.07 10.39
CA HIS A 121 1.86 30.03 11.23
C HIS A 121 1.22 30.13 12.62
#